data_AF-A0A1Q9AEC6-F1
#
_entry.id   AF-A0A1Q9AEC6-F1
#
_cell.length_a   1.000
_cell.length_b   1.000
_cell.length_c   1.000
_cell.angle_alpha   90.00
_cell.angle_beta   90.00
_cell.angle_gamma   90.00
#
_symmetry.space_group_name_H-M   'P 1'
#
loop_
_entity.id
_entity.type
_entity.pdbx_description
1 polymer ?
#
loop_
_entity_poly.entity_id
_entity_poly.type
_entity_poly.pdbx_seq_one_letter_code
_entity_poly.pdbx_strand_id
1 'polypeptide(L)'
;MSKKMAFSNFHVADYDDLAIISCCVEIDGDQFKASELYCPNRDILETGPESLLTTLGLYRPDGTGWPFLLLTKDLEEELEATAIEEAIIAQMRSFLDSRSLNEAA
;
A
#
# COMPACT_ATOMS: atom_id res chain seq x y z
N MET A 1 18.10 0.41 12.68
CA MET A 1 18.01 -1.02 13.12
C MET A 1 16.78 -1.52 12.38
N SER A 2 16.84 -2.51 11.46
CA SER A 2 15.67 -2.76 10.60
C SER A 2 14.43 -3.14 11.44
N LYS A 3 13.40 -2.30 11.37
CA LYS A 3 12.12 -2.53 12.04
C LYS A 3 11.47 -3.80 11.53
N LYS A 4 10.80 -4.53 12.42
CA LYS A 4 10.07 -5.74 12.02
C LYS A 4 8.72 -5.33 11.47
N MET A 5 8.48 -5.60 10.19
CA MET A 5 7.22 -5.32 9.52
C MET A 5 6.45 -6.59 9.22
N ALA A 6 5.14 -6.59 9.47
CA ALA A 6 4.23 -7.67 9.11
C ALA A 6 2.92 -7.12 8.53
N PHE A 7 2.43 -7.74 7.47
CA PHE A 7 1.18 -7.35 6.82
C PHE A 7 0.10 -8.39 7.06
N SER A 8 -1.14 -7.94 7.23
CA SER A 8 -2.29 -8.81 7.43
C SER A 8 -3.58 -8.19 6.88
N ASN A 9 -4.62 -9.01 6.73
CA ASN A 9 -5.97 -8.59 6.34
C ASN A 9 -6.03 -7.82 5.02
N PHE A 10 -5.23 -8.21 4.03
CA PHE A 10 -5.34 -7.66 2.70
C PHE A 10 -6.71 -7.94 2.10
N HIS A 11 -7.44 -6.88 1.80
CA HIS A 11 -8.65 -6.91 1.03
C HIS A 11 -8.50 -5.95 -0.13
N VAL A 12 -8.52 -6.47 -1.36
CA VAL A 12 -8.49 -5.68 -2.59
C VAL A 12 -9.85 -5.81 -3.26
N ALA A 13 -10.43 -4.69 -3.63
CA ALA A 13 -11.66 -4.60 -4.41
C ALA A 13 -11.45 -3.68 -5.61
N ASP A 14 -12.22 -3.85 -6.68
CA ASP A 14 -12.23 -2.95 -7.82
C ASP A 14 -13.54 -2.18 -7.91
N TYR A 15 -13.44 -0.90 -8.27
CA TYR A 15 -14.56 0.01 -8.48
C TYR A 15 -14.21 0.97 -9.61
N ASP A 16 -14.90 0.89 -10.76
CA ASP A 16 -14.79 1.84 -11.88
C ASP A 16 -13.34 2.23 -12.22
N ASP A 17 -12.52 1.26 -12.63
CA ASP A 17 -11.08 1.41 -12.96
C ASP A 17 -10.15 1.80 -11.82
N LEU A 18 -10.64 1.84 -10.58
CA LEU A 18 -9.84 1.97 -9.36
C LEU A 18 -9.75 0.63 -8.66
N ALA A 19 -8.57 0.32 -8.13
CA ALA A 19 -8.41 -0.71 -7.12
C ALA A 19 -8.34 -0.04 -5.74
N ILE A 20 -9.12 -0.60 -4.83
CA ILE A 20 -9.18 -0.21 -3.43
C ILE A 20 -8.52 -1.30 -2.62
N ILE A 21 -7.57 -0.94 -1.76
CA ILE A 21 -6.99 -1.88 -0.81
C ILE A 21 -7.18 -1.42 0.62
N SER A 22 -7.50 -2.38 1.49
CA SER A 22 -7.38 -2.25 2.93
C SER A 22 -6.46 -3.34 3.46
N CYS A 23 -5.54 -2.96 4.34
CA CYS A 23 -4.71 -3.90 5.08
C CYS A 23 -4.29 -3.34 6.44
N CYS A 24 -3.81 -4.22 7.31
CA CYS A 24 -3.13 -3.83 8.53
C CYS A 24 -1.63 -4.07 8.39
N VAL A 25 -0.84 -3.08 8.76
CA VAL A 25 0.62 -3.14 8.83
C VAL A 25 1.01 -3.08 10.31
N GLU A 26 1.79 -4.05 10.79
CA GLU A 26 2.43 -4.00 12.10
C GLU A 26 3.89 -3.59 11.93
N ILE A 27 4.33 -2.56 12.64
CA ILE A 27 5.71 -2.05 12.62
C ILE A 27 6.19 -1.98 14.07
N ASP A 28 7.20 -2.77 14.43
CA ASP A 28 7.74 -2.85 15.79
C ASP A 28 6.69 -3.10 16.89
N GLY A 29 5.60 -3.79 16.55
CA GLY A 29 4.50 -4.12 17.45
C GLY A 29 3.38 -3.09 17.50
N ASP A 30 3.55 -1.93 16.84
CA ASP A 30 2.47 -0.98 16.63
C ASP A 30 1.67 -1.36 15.39
N GLN A 31 0.34 -1.34 15.48
CA GLN A 31 -0.54 -1.66 14.36
C GLN A 31 -1.03 -0.39 13.66
N PHE A 32 -1.06 -0.43 12.34
CA PHE A 32 -1.51 0.63 11.46
C PHE A 32 -2.51 0.06 10.46
N LYS A 33 -3.56 0.81 10.19
CA LYS A 33 -4.53 0.52 9.15
C LYS A 33 -4.15 1.34 7.91
N ALA A 34 -3.83 0.66 6.82
CA ALA A 34 -3.93 1.24 5.50
C ALA A 34 -5.42 1.18 5.14
N SER A 35 -6.16 2.24 5.45
CA SER A 35 -7.58 2.35 5.11
C SER A 35 -7.73 3.06 3.76
N GLU A 36 -8.29 2.33 2.81
CA GLU A 36 -8.94 2.83 1.58
C GLU A 36 -7.99 3.62 0.68
N LEU A 37 -6.94 2.95 0.23
CA LEU A 37 -6.10 3.47 -0.84
C LEU A 37 -6.78 3.24 -2.18
N TYR A 38 -7.01 4.31 -2.91
CA TYR A 38 -7.54 4.31 -4.26
C TYR A 38 -6.37 4.47 -5.23
N CYS A 39 -6.03 3.43 -5.96
CA CYS A 39 -5.03 3.51 -7.01
C CYS A 39 -5.70 3.16 -8.35
N PRO A 40 -5.54 4.01 -9.38
CA PRO A 40 -5.99 3.66 -10.72
C PRO A 40 -5.35 2.35 -11.18
N ASN A 41 -6.15 1.46 -11.75
CA ASN A 41 -5.68 0.16 -12.27
C ASN A 41 -4.54 0.36 -13.26
N ARG A 42 -4.66 1.38 -14.11
CA ARG A 42 -3.62 1.76 -15.07
C ARG A 42 -2.31 2.07 -14.38
N ASP A 43 -2.34 2.84 -13.30
CA ASP A 43 -1.12 3.22 -12.57
C ASP A 43 -0.50 1.97 -11.92
N ILE A 44 -1.28 1.09 -11.30
CA ILE A 44 -0.76 -0.16 -10.71
C ILE A 44 -0.08 -1.05 -11.76
N LEU A 45 -0.63 -1.12 -12.97
CA LEU A 45 -0.14 -1.98 -14.06
C LEU A 45 1.05 -1.37 -14.81
N GLU A 46 1.06 -0.05 -15.00
CA GLU A 46 2.13 0.71 -15.69
C GLU A 46 3.29 1.06 -14.76
N THR A 47 3.07 1.08 -13.44
CA THR A 47 4.12 1.44 -12.48
C THR A 47 5.18 0.33 -12.39
N GLY A 48 6.40 0.69 -12.79
CA GLY A 48 7.62 -0.05 -12.43
C GLY A 48 8.02 0.24 -10.97
N PRO A 49 8.89 -0.57 -10.37
CA PRO A 49 9.28 -0.43 -8.96
C PRO A 49 9.82 0.97 -8.57
N GLU A 50 10.25 1.78 -9.53
CA GLU A 50 10.85 3.10 -9.30
C GLU A 50 9.85 4.28 -9.28
N SER A 51 8.58 4.10 -9.67
CA SER A 51 7.62 5.22 -9.82
C SER A 51 6.68 5.40 -8.61
N LEU A 52 7.05 4.82 -7.45
CA LEU A 52 6.19 4.59 -6.29
C LEU A 52 6.33 5.64 -5.17
N LEU A 53 6.78 6.86 -5.46
CA LEU A 53 7.12 7.82 -4.41
C LEU A 53 5.99 8.79 -4.04
N THR A 54 4.74 8.46 -4.33
CA THR A 54 3.64 9.37 -4.07
C THR A 54 2.49 8.69 -3.35
N THR A 55 2.46 8.97 -2.05
CA THR A 55 1.24 9.10 -1.23
C THR A 55 0.52 7.81 -0.89
N LEU A 56 1.01 7.08 0.12
CA LEU A 56 0.09 6.31 0.96
C LEU A 56 -0.29 7.10 2.21
N GLY A 57 -1.37 6.72 2.87
CA GLY A 57 -1.80 7.30 4.14
C GLY A 57 -2.01 6.15 5.10
N LEU A 58 -1.04 5.88 5.96
CA LEU A 58 -1.22 4.93 7.06
C LEU A 58 -1.88 5.66 8.22
N TYR A 59 -2.92 5.06 8.78
CA TYR A 59 -3.59 5.60 9.95
C TYR A 59 -3.41 4.64 11.12
N ARG A 60 -3.16 5.15 12.31
CA ARG A 60 -3.30 4.36 13.54
C ARG A 60 -4.76 3.97 13.74
N PRO A 61 -5.04 2.91 14.53
CA PRO A 61 -6.40 2.51 14.89
C PRO A 61 -7.24 3.61 15.55
N ASP A 62 -6.60 4.59 16.19
CA ASP A 62 -7.24 5.76 16.81
C ASP A 62 -7.57 6.89 15.80
N GLY A 63 -7.29 6.68 14.52
CA GLY A 63 -7.49 7.65 13.45
C GLY A 63 -6.38 8.69 13.33
N THR A 64 -5.33 8.64 14.17
CA THR A 64 -4.18 9.51 14.00
C THR A 64 -3.38 9.06 12.77
N GLY A 65 -3.23 9.94 11.79
CA GLY A 65 -2.41 9.66 10.62
C GLY A 65 -0.95 9.46 11.05
N TRP A 66 -0.31 8.41 10.53
CA TRP A 66 1.14 8.38 10.47
C TRP A 66 1.56 9.51 9.52
N PRO A 67 2.37 10.49 9.96
CA PRO A 67 2.77 11.59 9.10
C PRO A 67 3.54 11.05 7.89
N PHE A 68 2.99 11.22 6.68
CA PHE A 68 3.60 10.70 5.47
C PHE A 68 4.72 11.60 4.93
N LEU A 69 5.54 10.98 4.06
CA LEU A 69 6.67 11.46 3.24
C LEU A 69 6.71 12.91 2.78
N LEU A 70 5.57 13.61 2.71
CA LEU A 70 5.54 15.03 2.32
C LEU A 70 6.31 15.94 3.28
N LEU A 71 6.60 15.49 4.51
CA LEU A 71 7.22 16.31 5.54
C LEU A 71 8.36 15.64 6.34
N THR A 72 8.60 14.34 6.19
CA THR A 72 9.73 13.72 6.91
C THR A 72 11.05 14.04 6.21
N LYS A 73 12.05 14.43 6.99
CA LYS A 73 13.44 14.54 6.53
C LYS A 73 14.26 13.33 6.98
N ASP A 74 13.59 12.36 7.60
CA ASP A 74 14.21 11.15 8.11
C ASP A 74 14.22 10.07 7.03
N LEU A 75 15.42 9.68 6.62
CA LEU A 75 15.65 8.71 5.56
C LEU A 75 15.19 7.29 5.95
N GLU A 76 15.22 6.93 7.23
CA GLU A 76 14.78 5.60 7.69
C GLU A 76 13.24 5.51 7.61
N GLU A 77 12.53 6.58 7.98
CA GLU A 77 11.08 6.67 7.81
C GLU A 77 10.67 6.66 6.32
N GLU A 78 11.44 7.31 5.45
CA GLU A 78 11.21 7.31 4.00
C GLU A 78 11.37 5.90 3.38
N LEU A 79 12.42 5.17 3.77
CA LEU A 79 12.64 3.80 3.31
C LEU A 79 11.55 2.83 3.81
N GLU A 80 11.09 3.00 5.04
CA GLU A 80 9.99 2.20 5.61
C GLU A 80 8.66 2.45 4.88
N ALA A 81 8.32 3.72 4.64
CA ALA A 81 7.14 4.08 3.88
C ALA A 81 7.17 3.51 2.46
N THR A 82 8.34 3.58 1.80
CA THR A 82 8.56 3.00 0.47
C THR A 82 8.33 1.49 0.46
N ALA A 83 8.91 0.75 1.42
CA ALA A 83 8.73 -0.70 1.50
C ALA A 83 7.27 -1.12 1.73
N ILE A 84 6.51 -0.32 2.49
CA ILE A 84 5.08 -0.54 2.70
C ILE A 84 4.30 -0.31 1.40
N GLU A 85 4.65 0.72 0.65
CA GLU A 85 4.02 1.05 -0.62
C GLU A 85 4.25 -0.01 -1.69
N GLU A 86 5.48 -0.49 -1.81
CA GLU A 86 5.82 -1.60 -2.69
C GLU A 86 5.02 -2.87 -2.36
N ALA A 87 4.91 -3.22 -1.07
CA ALA A 87 4.18 -4.41 -0.64
C ALA A 87 2.67 -4.30 -0.96
N ILE A 88 2.09 -3.13 -0.73
CA ILE A 88 0.67 -2.87 -1.03
C ILE A 88 0.41 -2.98 -2.53
N ILE A 89 1.24 -2.36 -3.35
CA ILE A 89 1.04 -2.33 -4.81
C ILE A 89 1.30 -3.69 -5.43
N ALA A 90 2.28 -4.45 -4.92
CA ALA A 90 2.46 -5.85 -5.32
C ALA A 90 1.18 -6.68 -5.07
N GLN A 91 0.51 -6.46 -3.94
CA GLN A 91 -0.73 -7.15 -3.62
C GLN A 91 -1.91 -6.72 -4.52
N MET A 92 -2.03 -5.42 -4.82
CA MET A 92 -3.04 -4.91 -5.76
C MET A 92 -2.81 -5.43 -7.17
N ARG A 93 -1.56 -5.45 -7.64
CA ARG A 93 -1.19 -5.98 -8.95
C ARG A 93 -1.50 -7.47 -9.07
N SER A 94 -1.13 -8.26 -8.07
CA SER A 94 -1.46 -9.69 -8.03
C SER A 94 -2.97 -9.94 -8.13
N PHE A 95 -3.79 -9.06 -7.53
CA PHE A 95 -5.25 -9.15 -7.64
C PHE A 95 -5.71 -8.84 -9.07
N LEU A 96 -5.27 -7.73 -9.67
CA LEU A 96 -5.62 -7.34 -11.04
C LEU A 96 -5.18 -8.36 -12.10
N ASP A 97 -3.99 -8.93 -11.94
CA ASP A 97 -3.48 -9.99 -12.81
C ASP A 97 -4.38 -11.24 -12.75
N SER A 98 -4.83 -11.63 -11.55
CA SER A 98 -5.72 -12.79 -11.36
C SER A 98 -7.12 -12.57 -11.95
N ARG A 99 -7.62 -11.33 -11.92
CA ARG A 99 -8.90 -10.97 -12.56
C ARG A 99 -8.83 -11.11 -14.07
N SER A 100 -7.78 -10.56 -14.67
CA SER A 100 -7.56 -10.59 -16.12
C SER A 100 -7.50 -12.02 -16.68
N LEU A 101 -6.95 -12.95 -15.91
CA LEU A 101 -6.91 -14.38 -16.27
C LEU A 101 -8.31 -15.03 -16.24
N ASN A 102 -9.17 -14.65 -15.30
CA ASN A 102 -10.53 -15.18 -15.19
C ASN A 102 -11.47 -14.56 -16.24
N GLU A 103 -11.26 -13.32 -16.65
CA GLU A 103 -12.05 -12.65 -17.70
C GLU A 103 -11.72 -13.17 -19.11
N ALA A 104 -10.53 -13.78 -19.29
CA ALA A 104 -10.08 -14.35 -20.56
C ALA A 104 -10.43 -15.85 -20.76
N ALA A 105 -11.00 -16.51 -19.75
CA ALA A 105 -11.35 -17.93 -19.73
C ALA A 105 -12.83 -18.17 -20.06
#